data_AF-A0A8T5UD01-F1
#
_entry.id   AF-A0A8T5UD01-F1
#
_cell.length_a   1.000
_cell.length_b   1.000
_cell.length_c   1.000
_cell.angle_alpha   90.00
_cell.angle_beta   90.00
_cell.angle_gamma   90.00
#
_symmetry.space_group_name_H-M   'P 1'
#
loop_
_entity.id
_entity.type
_entity.pdbx_description
1 polymer ?
#
loop_
_entity_poly.entity_id
_entity_poly.type
_entity_poly.pdbx_seq_one_letter_code
_entity_poly.pdbx_strand_id
1 'polypeptide(L)'
;MNYWIYEFTSTFISFLLNLLFNLNSQVIIYPEQDIFPSIFIPNHPFDGIYAITINCIAGHIFSFIIGIILLVPSSKVGSSKKEFVWRKIKVLVISTSGIFLLNVFRIIFLLYFNFKGIPFEIIHESLFFLSAVIGALFFVIILEHWLPELFVSIYYLYRLIYSKVQ
;
A
#
# COMPACT_ATOMS: atom_id res chain seq x y z
N MET A 1 -14.17 2.12 15.30
CA MET A 1 -13.07 2.02 14.31
C MET A 1 -13.54 2.59 12.96
N ASN A 2 -12.67 3.17 12.13
CA ASN A 2 -13.09 3.77 10.85
C ASN A 2 -13.41 2.66 9.83
N TYR A 3 -14.65 2.17 9.84
CA TYR A 3 -15.10 0.99 9.08
C TYR A 3 -15.08 1.19 7.56
N TRP A 4 -15.25 2.43 7.10
CA TRP A 4 -15.46 2.74 5.70
C TRP A 4 -14.32 2.28 4.80
N ILE A 5 -13.07 2.42 5.23
CA ILE A 5 -11.92 2.02 4.40
C ILE A 5 -11.84 0.50 4.23
N TYR A 6 -12.20 -0.26 5.26
CA TYR A 6 -12.23 -1.72 5.20
C TYR A 6 -13.35 -2.21 4.31
N GLU A 7 -14.54 -1.62 4.43
CA GLU A 7 -15.70 -1.94 3.61
C GLU A 7 -15.42 -1.59 2.14
N PHE A 8 -14.95 -0.38 1.85
CA PHE A 8 -14.58 0.04 0.51
C PHE A 8 -13.55 -0.91 -0.11
N THR A 9 -12.49 -1.24 0.64
CA THR A 9 -11.43 -2.13 0.15
C THR A 9 -11.96 -3.53 -0.11
N SER A 10 -12.77 -4.08 0.80
CA SER A 10 -13.36 -5.42 0.66
C SER A 10 -14.30 -5.51 -0.54
N THR A 11 -15.16 -4.50 -0.72
CA THR A 11 -16.07 -4.41 -1.86
C THR A 11 -15.31 -4.26 -3.18
N PHE A 12 -14.25 -3.45 -3.20
CA PHE A 12 -13.43 -3.28 -4.39
C PHE A 12 -12.69 -4.57 -4.77
N ILE A 13 -12.13 -5.29 -3.79
CA ILE A 13 -11.49 -6.59 -4.02
C ILE A 13 -12.52 -7.61 -4.51
N SER A 14 -13.68 -7.72 -3.86
CA SER A 14 -14.74 -8.65 -4.25
C SER A 14 -15.23 -8.39 -5.68
N PHE A 15 -15.43 -7.12 -6.04
CA PHE A 15 -15.74 -6.72 -7.42
C PHE A 15 -14.67 -7.21 -8.41
N LEU A 16 -13.39 -7.00 -8.12
CA LEU A 16 -12.30 -7.41 -9.01
C LEU A 16 -12.13 -8.93 -9.09
N LEU A 17 -12.32 -9.67 -7.98
CA LEU A 17 -12.30 -11.13 -7.98
C LEU A 17 -13.40 -11.70 -8.89
N ASN A 18 -14.59 -11.09 -8.85
CA ASN A 18 -15.70 -11.50 -9.69
C ASN A 18 -15.44 -11.15 -11.17
N LEU A 19 -14.94 -9.94 -11.43
CA LEU A 19 -14.62 -9.48 -12.78
C LEU A 19 -13.51 -10.31 -13.44
N LEU A 20 -12.43 -10.61 -12.72
CA LEU A 20 -11.23 -11.24 -13.28
C LEU A 20 -11.27 -12.77 -13.27
N PHE A 21 -11.92 -13.36 -12.26
CA PHE A 21 -11.84 -14.81 -12.01
C PHE A 21 -13.19 -15.49 -11.82
N ASN A 22 -14.30 -14.76 -11.89
CA ASN A 22 -15.66 -15.28 -11.77
C ASN A 22 -15.89 -16.11 -10.49
N LEU A 23 -15.35 -15.64 -9.36
CA LEU A 23 -15.35 -16.37 -8.09
C LEU A 23 -16.66 -16.24 -7.29
N ASN A 24 -17.62 -15.43 -7.75
CA ASN A 24 -18.88 -15.14 -7.04
C ASN A 24 -18.66 -14.72 -5.57
N SER A 25 -17.55 -14.05 -5.29
CA SER A 25 -17.18 -13.53 -3.98
C SER A 25 -18.20 -12.50 -3.50
N GLN A 26 -18.37 -12.45 -2.18
CA GLN A 26 -19.30 -11.56 -1.48
C GLN A 26 -18.59 -10.91 -0.29
N VAL A 27 -19.00 -9.69 0.07
CA VAL A 27 -18.52 -9.03 1.29
C VAL A 27 -19.50 -9.32 2.41
N ILE A 28 -18.98 -9.81 3.53
CA ILE A 28 -19.73 -9.99 4.77
C ILE A 28 -19.33 -8.87 5.72
N ILE A 29 -20.33 -8.09 6.14
CA ILE A 29 -20.20 -7.02 7.12
C ILE A 29 -20.98 -7.48 8.35
N TYR A 30 -20.26 -7.65 9.46
CA TYR A 30 -20.87 -8.01 10.73
C TYR A 30 -21.35 -6.74 11.45
N PRO A 31 -22.50 -6.78 12.15
CA PRO A 31 -23.01 -5.64 12.91
C PRO A 31 -22.20 -5.34 14.19
N GLU A 32 -21.32 -6.25 14.59
CA GLU A 32 -20.48 -6.15 15.78
C GLU A 32 -19.24 -5.29 15.51
N GLN A 33 -18.94 -4.36 16.41
CA GLN A 33 -17.93 -3.29 16.24
C GLN A 33 -16.46 -3.76 16.31
N ASP A 34 -16.22 -5.04 16.55
CA ASP A 34 -14.88 -5.62 16.69
C ASP A 34 -14.54 -6.62 15.57
N ILE A 35 -15.46 -6.88 14.64
CA ILE A 35 -15.22 -7.80 13.53
C ILE A 35 -14.91 -7.00 12.26
N PHE A 36 -13.79 -7.34 11.61
CA PHE A 36 -13.40 -6.75 10.33
C PHE A 36 -14.32 -7.23 9.19
N PRO A 37 -14.66 -6.36 8.22
CA PRO A 37 -15.26 -6.79 6.97
C PRO A 37 -14.46 -7.94 6.35
N SER A 38 -15.19 -8.95 5.89
CA SER A 38 -14.59 -10.19 5.39
C SER A 38 -15.09 -10.47 3.99
N ILE A 39 -14.26 -11.13 3.19
CA ILE A 39 -14.62 -11.59 1.85
C ILE A 39 -14.93 -13.07 1.94
N PHE A 40 -16.13 -13.45 1.52
CA PHE A 40 -16.55 -14.83 1.36
C PHE A 40 -16.41 -15.24 -0.10
N ILE A 41 -15.78 -16.39 -0.34
CA ILE A 41 -15.66 -17.01 -1.66
C ILE A 41 -16.41 -18.35 -1.62
N PRO A 42 -17.53 -18.49 -2.35
CA PRO A 42 -18.29 -19.73 -2.38
C PRO A 42 -17.50 -20.87 -3.05
N ASN A 43 -17.84 -22.12 -2.69
CA ASN A 43 -17.22 -23.34 -3.23
C ASN A 43 -15.70 -23.44 -3.00
N HIS A 44 -15.18 -22.70 -2.03
CA HIS A 44 -13.81 -22.86 -1.60
C HIS A 44 -13.65 -24.21 -0.86
N PRO A 45 -12.52 -24.93 -1.04
CA PRO A 45 -12.30 -26.23 -0.38
C PRO A 45 -12.15 -26.15 1.15
N PHE A 46 -11.99 -24.94 1.69
CA PHE A 46 -11.93 -24.61 3.12
C PHE A 46 -12.96 -23.52 3.45
N ASP A 47 -13.10 -23.14 4.72
CA ASP A 47 -13.92 -22.02 5.17
C ASP A 47 -13.47 -20.74 4.42
N GLY A 48 -14.20 -20.39 3.35
CA GLY A 48 -13.78 -19.43 2.33
C GLY A 48 -13.92 -17.97 2.77
N ILE A 49 -13.76 -17.70 4.07
CA ILE A 49 -13.97 -16.40 4.70
C ILE A 49 -12.62 -15.79 5.05
N TYR A 50 -12.36 -14.60 4.51
CA TYR A 50 -11.10 -13.89 4.65
C TYR A 50 -11.31 -12.50 5.24
N ALA A 51 -10.86 -12.29 6.47
CA ALA A 51 -10.93 -10.98 7.12
C ALA A 51 -9.91 -10.00 6.51
N ILE A 52 -10.36 -8.80 6.16
CA ILE A 52 -9.48 -7.74 5.65
C ILE A 52 -9.04 -6.85 6.81
N THR A 53 -7.79 -7.01 7.24
CA THR A 53 -7.22 -6.27 8.38
C THR A 53 -6.38 -5.06 7.95
N ILE A 54 -5.96 -4.24 8.92
CA ILE A 54 -5.14 -3.04 8.64
C ILE A 54 -3.78 -3.37 8.00
N ASN A 55 -3.25 -4.57 8.29
CA ASN A 55 -2.02 -5.08 7.69
C ASN A 55 -2.22 -5.39 6.21
N CYS A 56 -3.41 -5.87 5.84
CA CYS A 56 -3.77 -6.10 4.44
C CYS A 56 -3.84 -4.77 3.66
N ILE A 57 -4.31 -3.70 4.31
CA ILE A 57 -4.45 -2.35 3.73
C ILE A 57 -3.11 -1.59 3.70
N ALA A 58 -2.07 -2.07 4.40
CA ALA A 58 -0.77 -1.41 4.52
C ALA A 58 -0.82 -0.02 5.18
N GLY A 59 -1.72 0.19 6.16
CA GLY A 59 -1.91 1.48 6.83
C GLY A 59 -0.63 2.09 7.42
N HIS A 60 0.22 1.27 8.03
CA HIS A 60 1.51 1.71 8.58
C HIS A 60 2.47 2.24 7.50
N ILE A 61 2.46 1.62 6.31
CA ILE A 61 3.31 2.03 5.18
C ILE A 61 2.86 3.39 4.66
N PHE A 62 1.55 3.64 4.57
CA PHE A 62 1.05 4.96 4.17
C PHE A 62 1.50 6.06 5.14
N SER A 63 1.39 5.82 6.45
CA SER A 63 1.86 6.79 7.46
C SER A 63 3.34 7.10 7.32
N PHE A 64 4.17 6.08 7.08
CA PHE A 64 5.61 6.26 6.85
C PHE A 64 5.91 7.10 5.60
N ILE A 65 5.24 6.79 4.49
CA ILE A 65 5.41 7.51 3.22
C ILE A 65 4.98 8.96 3.33
N ILE A 66 3.82 9.22 3.93
CA ILE A 66 3.33 10.58 4.18
C ILE A 66 4.35 11.34 5.03
N GLY A 67 4.87 10.71 6.08
CA GLY A 67 5.93 11.29 6.94
C GLY A 67 7.15 11.72 6.13
N ILE A 68 7.71 10.83 5.31
CA ILE A 68 8.87 11.13 4.45
C ILE A 68 8.60 12.33 3.55
N ILE A 69 7.48 12.32 2.81
CA ILE A 69 7.15 13.36 1.84
C ILE A 69 6.98 14.72 2.53
N LEU A 70 6.33 14.75 3.70
CA LEU A 70 6.13 15.98 4.45
C LEU A 70 7.46 16.57 4.96
N LEU A 71 8.38 15.72 5.40
CA LEU A 71 9.68 16.13 5.95
C LEU A 71 10.68 16.61 4.89
N VAL A 72 10.44 16.38 3.59
CA VAL A 72 11.36 16.86 2.54
C VAL A 72 11.47 18.40 2.61
N PRO A 73 12.66 18.97 2.85
CA PRO A 73 12.81 20.42 2.94
C PRO A 73 12.63 21.05 1.56
N SER A 74 12.06 22.26 1.52
CA SER A 74 11.98 23.05 0.30
C SER A 74 13.37 23.54 -0.08
N SER A 75 13.81 23.29 -1.32
CA SER A 75 14.94 24.03 -1.88
C SER A 75 14.59 25.51 -1.98
N LYS A 76 15.52 26.39 -1.59
CA LYS A 76 15.40 27.85 -1.76
C LYS A 76 15.70 28.28 -3.21
N VAL A 77 16.20 27.37 -4.05
CA VAL A 77 16.69 27.70 -5.38
C VAL A 77 15.63 27.37 -6.43
N GLY A 78 15.16 28.41 -7.13
CA GLY A 78 14.57 28.30 -8.47
C GLY A 78 13.10 27.89 -8.60
N SER A 79 12.43 27.36 -7.56
CA SER A 79 11.00 27.01 -7.64
C SER A 79 10.15 27.85 -6.70
N SER A 80 8.95 28.23 -7.13
CA SER A 80 8.01 28.92 -6.24
C SER A 80 7.57 27.96 -5.12
N LYS A 81 7.37 28.49 -3.90
CA LYS A 81 6.87 27.69 -2.76
C LYS A 81 5.59 26.90 -3.12
N LYS A 82 4.76 27.47 -3.99
CA LYS A 82 3.52 26.85 -4.49
C LYS A 82 3.79 25.63 -5.38
N GLU A 83 4.76 25.71 -6.29
CA GLU A 83 5.16 24.57 -7.13
C GLU A 83 5.72 23.41 -6.30
N PHE A 84 6.54 23.71 -5.29
CA PHE A 84 7.10 22.67 -4.42
C PHE A 84 6.01 21.93 -3.62
N VAL A 85 5.03 22.66 -3.07
CA VAL A 85 3.87 22.05 -2.40
C VAL A 85 3.07 21.18 -3.38
N TRP A 86 2.88 21.63 -4.62
CA TRP A 86 2.20 20.84 -5.65
C TRP A 86 2.94 19.55 -6.01
N ARG A 87 4.27 19.59 -6.08
CA ARG A 87 5.09 18.38 -6.28
C ARG A 87 4.90 17.39 -5.14
N LYS A 88 4.90 17.86 -3.87
CA LYS A 88 4.61 17.01 -2.71
C LYS A 88 3.22 16.37 -2.77
N ILE A 89 2.18 17.16 -3.06
CA ILE A 89 0.81 16.65 -3.18
C ILE A 89 0.74 15.60 -4.28
N LYS A 90 1.37 15.86 -5.43
CA LYS A 90 1.39 14.92 -6.56
C LYS A 90 2.09 13.61 -6.20
N VAL A 91 3.26 13.67 -5.56
CA VAL A 91 3.95 12.47 -5.06
C VAL A 91 3.10 11.73 -4.03
N LEU A 92 2.45 12.44 -3.10
CA LEU A 92 1.60 11.83 -2.09
C LEU A 92 0.44 11.07 -2.74
N VAL A 93 -0.29 11.70 -3.66
CA VAL A 93 -1.43 11.07 -4.35
C VAL A 93 -0.98 9.89 -5.21
N ILE A 94 0.07 10.03 -6.02
CA ILE A 94 0.55 8.95 -6.91
C ILE A 94 1.08 7.77 -6.08
N SER A 95 1.91 8.03 -5.07
CA SER A 95 2.50 6.98 -4.24
C SER A 95 1.44 6.23 -3.42
N THR A 96 0.51 6.94 -2.78
CA THR A 96 -0.56 6.31 -1.99
C THR A 96 -1.49 5.49 -2.88
N SER A 97 -1.91 6.04 -4.03
CA SER A 97 -2.77 5.33 -4.98
C SER A 97 -2.09 4.09 -5.57
N GLY A 98 -0.82 4.21 -5.98
CA GLY A 98 -0.07 3.10 -6.55
C GLY A 98 0.16 1.96 -5.55
N ILE A 99 0.51 2.28 -4.31
CA ILE A 99 0.70 1.28 -3.25
C ILE A 99 -0.64 0.66 -2.82
N PHE A 100 -1.71 1.44 -2.77
CA PHE A 100 -3.05 0.90 -2.53
C PHE A 100 -3.42 -0.13 -3.59
N LEU A 101 -3.27 0.21 -4.88
CA LEU A 101 -3.55 -0.71 -5.98
C LEU A 101 -2.67 -1.96 -5.92
N LEU A 102 -1.37 -1.81 -5.63
CA LEU A 102 -0.46 -2.94 -5.47
C LEU A 102 -0.93 -3.90 -4.36
N ASN A 103 -1.40 -3.38 -3.23
CA ASN A 103 -1.93 -4.20 -2.14
C ASN A 103 -3.27 -4.86 -2.52
N VAL A 104 -4.15 -4.16 -3.23
CA VAL A 104 -5.40 -4.73 -3.76
C VAL A 104 -5.08 -5.91 -4.67
N PHE A 105 -4.17 -5.75 -5.63
CA PHE A 105 -3.76 -6.85 -6.52
C PHE A 105 -3.10 -7.99 -5.76
N ARG A 106 -2.25 -7.69 -4.76
CA ARG A 106 -1.67 -8.72 -3.88
C ARG A 106 -2.76 -9.60 -3.26
N ILE A 107 -3.79 -8.98 -2.69
CA ILE A 107 -4.89 -9.71 -2.03
C ILE A 107 -5.70 -10.49 -3.07
N ILE A 108 -5.98 -9.91 -4.24
CA ILE A 108 -6.69 -10.59 -5.32
C ILE A 108 -5.97 -11.88 -5.74
N PHE A 109 -4.65 -11.80 -5.99
CA PHE A 109 -3.87 -12.98 -6.36
C PHE A 109 -3.78 -13.98 -5.21
N LEU A 110 -3.59 -13.50 -3.98
CA LEU A 110 -3.57 -14.34 -2.78
C LEU A 110 -4.83 -15.21 -2.68
N LEU A 111 -6.00 -14.58 -2.79
CA LEU A 111 -7.30 -15.26 -2.69
C LEU A 111 -7.55 -16.20 -3.88
N TYR A 112 -7.20 -15.78 -5.09
CA TYR A 112 -7.33 -16.62 -6.28
C TYR A 112 -6.48 -17.89 -6.20
N PHE A 113 -5.20 -17.75 -5.83
CA PHE A 113 -4.32 -18.90 -5.75
C PHE A 113 -4.65 -19.83 -4.59
N ASN A 114 -5.10 -19.26 -3.47
CA ASN A 114 -5.59 -20.08 -2.35
C ASN A 114 -6.87 -20.85 -2.74
N PHE A 115 -7.79 -20.21 -3.48
CA PHE A 115 -8.94 -20.89 -4.08
C PHE A 115 -8.55 -22.04 -5.03
N LYS A 116 -7.39 -21.94 -5.71
CA LYS A 116 -6.83 -23.03 -6.52
C LYS A 116 -6.12 -24.13 -5.71
N GLY A 117 -6.10 -24.03 -4.39
CA GLY A 117 -5.53 -25.04 -3.49
C GLY A 117 -4.06 -24.82 -3.11
N ILE A 118 -3.47 -23.67 -3.44
CA ILE A 118 -2.10 -23.35 -3.00
C ILE A 118 -2.15 -22.96 -1.51
N PRO A 119 -1.27 -23.52 -0.66
CA PRO A 119 -1.23 -23.21 0.78
C PRO A 119 -1.10 -21.70 1.03
N PHE A 120 -1.98 -21.17 1.87
CA PHE A 120 -2.07 -19.73 2.15
C PHE A 120 -0.73 -19.15 2.61
N GLU A 121 -0.05 -19.82 3.54
CA GLU A 121 1.20 -19.34 4.16
C GLU A 121 2.29 -19.07 3.11
N ILE A 122 2.52 -20.04 2.21
CA ILE A 122 3.55 -19.96 1.17
C ILE A 122 3.30 -18.77 0.25
N ILE A 123 2.05 -18.60 -0.19
CA ILE A 123 1.72 -17.56 -1.15
C ILE A 123 1.57 -16.19 -0.50
N HIS A 124 1.12 -16.14 0.75
CA HIS A 124 1.02 -14.91 1.54
C HIS A 124 2.40 -14.29 1.72
N GLU A 125 3.39 -15.07 2.18
CA GLU A 125 4.75 -14.57 2.36
C GLU A 125 5.41 -14.15 1.05
N SER A 126 5.27 -14.98 0.01
CA SER A 126 5.87 -14.72 -1.30
C SER A 126 5.30 -13.45 -1.95
N LEU A 127 3.98 -13.31 -1.99
CA LEU A 127 3.32 -12.14 -2.55
C LEU A 127 3.53 -10.88 -1.69
N PHE A 128 3.60 -11.04 -0.36
CA PHE A 128 3.95 -9.95 0.53
C PHE A 128 5.33 -9.40 0.21
N PHE A 129 6.37 -10.25 0.16
CA PHE A 129 7.73 -9.83 -0.16
C PHE A 129 7.85 -9.22 -1.55
N LEU A 130 7.24 -9.86 -2.56
CA LEU A 130 7.24 -9.35 -3.93
C LEU A 130 6.60 -7.96 -4.02
N SER A 131 5.43 -7.78 -3.39
CA SER A 131 4.75 -6.48 -3.34
C SER A 131 5.56 -5.42 -2.61
N ALA A 132 6.28 -5.79 -1.55
CA ALA A 132 7.13 -4.85 -0.80
C ALA A 132 8.30 -4.36 -1.66
N VAL A 133 8.98 -5.25 -2.39
CA VAL A 133 10.08 -4.88 -3.30
C VAL A 133 9.58 -3.96 -4.42
N ILE A 134 8.49 -4.33 -5.10
CA ILE A 134 7.90 -3.52 -6.17
C ILE A 134 7.47 -2.16 -5.63
N GLY A 135 6.78 -2.14 -4.49
CA GLY A 135 6.30 -0.91 -3.85
C GLY A 135 7.44 0.02 -3.43
N ALA A 136 8.53 -0.52 -2.88
CA ALA A 136 9.71 0.25 -2.51
C ALA A 136 10.39 0.86 -3.74
N LEU A 137 10.63 0.06 -4.79
CA LEU A 137 11.22 0.56 -6.05
C LEU A 137 10.35 1.64 -6.69
N PHE A 138 9.04 1.40 -6.79
CA PHE A 138 8.07 2.36 -7.29
C PHE A 138 8.13 3.69 -6.51
N PHE A 139 8.16 3.61 -5.17
CA PHE A 139 8.23 4.79 -4.32
C PHE A 139 9.53 5.58 -4.50
N VAL A 140 10.67 4.88 -4.56
CA VAL A 140 11.99 5.49 -4.80
C VAL A 140 12.02 6.19 -6.15
N ILE A 141 11.52 5.56 -7.23
CA ILE A 141 11.48 6.16 -8.57
C ILE A 141 10.63 7.45 -8.58
N ILE A 142 9.48 7.44 -7.91
CA ILE A 142 8.65 8.65 -7.80
C ILE A 142 9.38 9.75 -7.04
N LEU A 143 10.01 9.41 -5.91
CA LEU A 143 10.77 10.38 -5.13
C LEU A 143 11.93 10.96 -5.94
N GLU A 144 12.68 10.14 -6.67
CA GLU A 144 13.82 10.59 -7.46
C GLU A 144 13.37 11.55 -8.57
N HIS A 145 12.26 11.22 -9.23
CA HIS A 145 11.77 12.03 -10.34
C HIS A 145 11.09 13.34 -9.88
N TRP A 146 10.34 13.32 -8.78
CA TRP A 146 9.48 14.44 -8.37
C TRP A 146 9.93 15.18 -7.11
N LEU A 147 10.73 14.57 -6.23
CA LEU A 147 11.26 15.14 -4.97
C LEU A 147 12.74 14.76 -4.74
N PRO A 148 13.64 15.00 -5.71
CA PRO A 148 15.07 14.68 -5.56
C PRO A 148 15.75 15.37 -4.37
N GLU A 149 15.17 16.46 -3.85
CA GLU A 149 15.66 17.18 -2.67
C GLU A 149 15.80 16.28 -1.44
N LEU A 150 15.01 15.21 -1.34
CA LEU A 150 15.15 14.22 -0.28
C LEU A 150 16.53 13.55 -0.31
N PHE A 151 16.99 13.09 -1.48
CA PHE A 151 18.28 12.41 -1.62
C PHE A 151 19.45 13.36 -1.37
N VAL A 152 19.34 14.60 -1.84
CA VAL A 152 20.34 15.65 -1.56
C VAL A 152 20.43 15.92 -0.05
N SER A 153 19.28 15.98 0.63
CA SER A 153 19.23 16.21 2.08
C SER A 153 19.86 15.06 2.87
N ILE A 154 19.59 13.81 2.47
CA ILE A 154 20.19 12.61 3.07
C ILE A 154 21.71 12.61 2.85
N TYR A 155 22.18 12.90 1.64
CA TYR A 155 23.60 12.97 1.33
C TYR A 155 24.32 14.05 2.15
N TYR A 156 23.70 15.23 2.30
CA TYR A 156 24.24 16.31 3.12
C TYR A 156 24.32 15.93 4.60
N LEU A 157 23.27 15.30 5.14
CA LEU A 157 23.24 14.80 6.51
C LEU A 157 24.36 13.76 6.75
N TYR A 158 24.55 12.83 5.80
CA TYR A 158 25.64 11.86 5.84
C TYR A 158 27.01 12.55 5.93
N ARG A 159 27.28 13.55 5.07
CA ARG A 159 28.54 14.30 5.11
C ARG A 159 28.76 15.04 6.44
N LEU A 160 27.70 15.65 6.98
CA LEU A 160 27.76 16.34 8.27
C LEU A 160 28.14 15.38 9.41
N ILE A 161 27.51 14.20 9.47
CA ILE A 161 27.81 13.18 10.47
C ILE A 161 29.25 12.69 10.31
N TYR A 162 29.67 12.37 9.08
CA TYR A 162 31.03 11.92 8.78
C TYR A 162 32.09 12.93 9.26
N SER A 163 31.88 14.22 8.99
CA SER A 163 32.80 15.29 9.41
C SER A 163 32.89 15.52 10.93
N LYS A 164 31.93 15.03 11.71
CA LYS A 164 31.92 15.15 13.19
C LYS A 164 32.49 13.93 13.91
N VAL A 165 32.60 12.79 13.21
CA VAL A 165 33.08 11.52 13.76
C VAL A 165 34.60 11.34 13.53
N GLN A 166 35.16 12.01 12.52
CA GLN A 166 36.61 12.22 12.40
C GLN A 166 37.08 13.34 13.31
#